data_AF-A0A537W629-F1
#
_entry.id   AF-A0A537W629-F1
#
_cell.length_a   1.000
_cell.length_b   1.000
_cell.length_c   1.000
_cell.angle_alpha   90.00
_cell.angle_beta   90.00
_cell.angle_gamma   90.00
#
_symmetry.space_group_name_H-M   'P 1'
#
loop_
_entity.id
_entity.type
_entity.pdbx_description
1 polymer ?
#
loop_
_entity_poly.entity_id
_entity_poly.type
_entity_poly.pdbx_seq_one_letter_code
_entity_poly.pdbx_strand_id
1 'polypeptide(L)' 'MAEDERVMVLGEDVGPRGGVFRATDGLYGQFGEPRVLDTPLAESSIVGVAIGLA' A
#
# COMPACT_ATOMS: atom_id res chain seq x y z
N MET A 1 10.70 3.73 1.14
CA MET A 1 9.72 4.58 1.86
C MET A 1 10.39 5.55 2.81
N ALA A 2 11.36 5.10 3.63
CA ALA A 2 12.16 6.01 4.47
C ALA A 2 13.02 6.99 3.65
N GLU A 3 13.62 6.52 2.56
CA GLU A 3 14.50 7.34 1.71
C GLU A 3 13.77 8.32 0.78
N ASP A 4 12.50 8.07 0.47
CA ASP A 4 11.71 8.91 -0.46
C ASP A 4 10.25 8.96 0.00
N GLU A 5 9.77 10.17 0.25
CA GLU A 5 8.42 10.45 0.75
C GLU A 5 7.31 10.18 -0.28
N ARG A 6 7.65 10.06 -1.57
CA ARG A 6 6.69 9.82 -2.66
C ARG A 6 6.34 8.34 -2.84
N VAL A 7 7.17 7.43 -2.35
CA VAL A 7 6.96 5.98 -2.52
C VAL A 7 5.86 5.48 -1.59
N MET A 8 4.81 4.85 -2.11
CA MET A 8 3.74 4.27 -1.28
C MET A 8 3.48 2.80 -1.62
N VAL A 9 2.75 2.12 -0.74
CA VAL A 9 2.27 0.76 -0.93
C VAL A 9 0.75 0.79 -1.00
N LEU A 10 0.18 0.24 -2.06
CA LEU A 10 -1.26 0.03 -2.21
C LEU A 10 -1.52 -1.42 -2.63
N GLY A 11 -2.60 -2.00 -2.14
CA GLY A 11 -2.97 -3.37 -2.48
C GLY A 11 -3.98 -3.96 -1.49
N GLU A 12 -4.34 -5.21 -1.72
CA GLU A 12 -5.32 -5.91 -0.89
C GLU A 12 -4.67 -6.41 0.40
N ASP A 13 -5.29 -6.11 1.54
CA ASP A 13 -4.85 -6.49 2.89
C ASP A 13 -3.45 -5.95 3.29
N VAL A 14 -2.81 -5.07 2.52
CA VAL A 14 -1.44 -4.59 2.77
C VAL A 14 -1.33 -3.55 3.89
N GLY A 15 -2.45 -2.92 4.29
CA GLY A 15 -2.59 -1.86 5.29
C GLY A 15 -2.40 -2.35 6.73
N PRO A 16 -3.31 -2.07 7.68
CA PRO A 16 -3.17 -2.49 9.08
C PRO A 16 -2.94 -3.99 9.29
N ARG A 17 -3.37 -4.83 8.34
CA ARG A 17 -3.19 -6.28 8.39
C ARG A 17 -1.79 -6.74 7.99
N GLY A 18 -1.04 -5.93 7.24
CA GLY A 18 0.35 -6.23 6.85
C GLY A 18 0.49 -7.28 5.74
N GLY A 19 -0.58 -7.55 4.99
CA GLY A 19 -0.66 -8.53 3.92
C GLY A 19 -1.00 -9.93 4.42
N VAL A 20 -1.66 -10.72 3.57
CA VAL A 20 -2.01 -12.13 3.87
C VAL A 20 -0.78 -12.98 4.21
N PHE A 21 0.35 -12.69 3.57
CA PHE A 21 1.65 -13.35 3.81
C PHE A 21 2.61 -12.55 4.71
N ARG A 22 2.13 -11.47 5.36
CA ARG A 22 2.93 -10.61 6.24
C ARG A 22 4.13 -9.91 5.57
N ALA A 23 4.12 -9.78 4.24
CA ALA A 23 5.19 -9.10 3.51
C ALA A 23 5.27 -7.59 3.79
N THR A 24 4.17 -6.97 4.24
CA THR A 24 4.08 -5.53 4.54
C THR A 24 3.81 -5.26 6.02
N ASP A 25 4.05 -6.25 6.89
CA ASP A 25 3.80 -6.12 8.33
C ASP A 25 4.62 -4.98 8.95
N GLY A 26 3.99 -4.22 9.86
CA GLY A 26 4.58 -3.04 10.50
C GLY A 26 4.68 -1.78 9.64
N LEU A 27 4.58 -1.86 8.30
CA LEU A 27 4.70 -0.68 7.43
C LEU A 27 3.60 0.35 7.70
N TYR A 28 2.36 -0.11 7.94
CA TYR A 28 1.24 0.79 8.28
C TYR A 28 1.50 1.56 9.57
N GLY A 29 2.04 0.91 10.61
CA GLY A 29 2.38 1.57 11.86
C GLY A 29 3.54 2.57 11.72
N GLN A 30 4.50 2.27 10.84
CA GLN A 30 5.68 3.12 10.63
C GLN A 30 5.39 4.33 9.74
N PHE A 31 4.58 4.19 8.70
CA PHE A 31 4.39 5.21 7.66
C PHE A 31 2.96 5.77 7.58
N GLY A 32 2.00 5.13 8.24
CA GLY A 32 0.61 5.56 8.31
C GLY A 32 -0.21 5.26 7.05
N GLU A 33 -1.51 5.48 7.17
CA GLU A 33 -2.50 5.35 6.10
C GLU A 33 -2.14 6.10 4.80
N PRO A 34 -1.56 7.32 4.83
CA PRO A 34 -1.21 8.04 3.60
C PRO A 34 -0.17 7.33 2.73
N ARG A 35 0.53 6.32 3.26
CA ARG A 35 1.66 5.65 2.60
C ARG A 35 1.48 4.14 2.46
N VAL A 36 0.54 3.54 3.18
CA VAL A 36 0.23 2.11 3.14
C VAL A 36 -1.28 1.94 3.17
N LEU A 37 -1.87 1.66 2.00
CA LEU A 37 -3.31 1.81 1.78
C LEU A 37 -3.94 0.50 1.31
N ASP A 38 -4.99 0.07 2.01
CA ASP A 38 -5.80 -1.07 1.59
C ASP A 38 -6.70 -0.70 0.42
N THR A 39 -6.75 -1.56 -0.59
CA THR A 39 -7.60 -1.39 -1.77
C THR A 39 -8.72 -2.44 -1.81
N PRO A 40 -9.83 -2.16 -2.52
CA PRO A 40 -10.80 -3.19 -2.87
C PRO A 40 -10.18 -4.32 -3.70
N LEU A 41 -10.88 -5.46 -3.75
CA LEU A 41 -10.59 -6.57 -4.66
C LEU A 41 -10.91 -6.15 -6.10
N ALA A 42 -9.99 -5.43 -6.74
CA ALA A 42 -10.16 -4.84 -8.06
C ALA A 42 -8.80 -4.55 -8.71
N GLU A 43 -8.14 -5.59 -9.20
CA GLU A 43 -6.74 -5.58 -9.62
C GLU A 43 -6.48 -4.59 -10.77
N SER A 44 -7.40 -4.50 -11.72
CA SER A 44 -7.31 -3.53 -12.83
C SER A 44 -7.37 -2.09 -12.33
N SER A 45 -8.18 -1.81 -11.30
CA SER A 45 -8.26 -0.50 -10.66
C SER A 45 -7.02 -0.20 -9.82
N ILE A 46 -6.48 -1.18 -9.09
CA ILE A 46 -5.21 -1.04 -8.33
C ILE A 46 -4.10 -0.59 -9.29
N VAL A 47 -3.95 -1.28 -10.42
CA VAL A 47 -2.94 -0.93 -11.43
C VAL A 47 -3.25 0.43 -12.07
N GLY A 48 -4.51 0.70 -12.42
CA GLY A 48 -4.91 1.97 -13.03
C GLY A 48 -4.63 3.18 -12.12
N VAL A 49 -4.91 3.05 -10.82
CA VAL A 49 -4.60 4.09 -9.83
C VAL A 49 -3.09 4.24 -9.67
N ALA A 50 -2.34 3.14 -9.59
CA ALA A 50 -0.87 3.19 -9.51
C ALA A 50 -0.24 3.92 -10.71
N ILE A 51 -0.79 3.72 -11.91
CA ILE A 51 -0.37 4.47 -13.12
C ILE A 51 -0.67 5.95 -12.98
N GLY A 52 -1.85 6.34 -12.48
CA GLY A 52 -2.23 7.74 -12.30
C GLY A 52 -1.45 8.47 -11.19
N LEU A 53 -0.86 7.73 -10.25
CA LEU A 53 -0.03 8.26 -9.17
C LEU A 53 1.44 8.48 -9.57
N ALA A 54 1.91 7.82 -10.64
CA ALA A 54 3.29 7.88 -11.13
C ALA A 54 3.57 9.18 -11.92
#